data_AF-A0A7J4V030-F1
#
_entry.id   AF-A0A7J4V030-F1
#
_cell.length_a   1.000
_cell.length_b   1.000
_cell.length_c   1.000
_cell.angle_alpha   90.00
_cell.angle_beta   90.00
_cell.angle_gamma   90.00
#
_symmetry.space_group_name_H-M   'P 1'
#
loop_
_entity.id
_entity.type
_entity.pdbx_description
1 polymer ?
#
loop_
_entity_poly.entity_id
_entity_poly.type
_entity_poly.pdbx_seq_one_letter_code
_entity_poly.pdbx_strand_id
1 'polypeptide(L)' 'MRKVAVIGVGDTKFGELWDASFRDIGIRAGLSAVEDANISADKIDAVFVGNMS' A
#
# COMPACT_ATOMS: atom_id res chain seq x y z
N MET A 1 -2.42 23.12 -13.16
CA MET A 1 -2.55 21.89 -12.34
C MET A 1 -2.35 20.68 -13.24
N ARG A 2 -1.65 19.64 -12.76
CA ARG A 2 -1.49 18.37 -13.51
C ARG A 2 -2.69 17.46 -13.24
N LYS A 3 -3.06 16.61 -14.21
CA LYS A 3 -4.07 15.56 -14.02
C LYS A 3 -3.49 14.45 -13.14
N VAL A 4 -4.32 13.88 -12.27
CA VAL A 4 -3.96 12.80 -11.35
C VAL A 4 -4.90 11.62 -11.61
N ALA A 5 -4.38 10.41 -11.51
CA ALA A 5 -5.14 9.17 -11.62
C ALA A 5 -4.68 8.17 -10.55
N VAL A 6 -5.58 7.29 -10.14
CA VAL A 6 -5.25 6.09 -9.36
C VAL A 6 -4.94 4.98 -10.36
N ILE A 7 -3.75 4.40 -10.27
CA ILE A 7 -3.29 3.37 -11.22
C ILE A 7 -3.15 1.99 -10.60
N GLY A 8 -3.26 1.86 -9.28
CA GLY A 8 -3.30 0.57 -8.59
C GLY A 8 -3.85 0.68 -7.17
N VAL A 9 -4.36 -0.43 -6.65
CA VAL A 9 -4.92 -0.57 -5.32
C VAL A 9 -4.45 -1.87 -4.66
N GLY A 10 -4.27 -1.85 -3.34
CA GLY A 10 -3.90 -3.02 -2.57
C GLY A 10 -4.48 -2.94 -1.17
N ASP A 11 -4.97 -4.07 -0.69
CA ASP A 11 -5.58 -4.21 0.63
C ASP A 11 -5.09 -5.48 1.32
N THR A 12 -5.42 -5.59 2.60
CA THR A 12 -5.25 -6.82 3.39
C THR A 12 -6.61 -7.24 3.91
N LYS A 13 -6.74 -8.50 4.35
CA LYS A 13 -7.95 -8.93 5.08
C LYS A 13 -8.17 -8.07 6.32
N PHE A 14 -9.41 -7.66 6.54
CA PHE A 14 -9.81 -6.93 7.73
C PHE A 14 -10.22 -7.92 8.82
N GLY A 15 -9.84 -7.63 10.05
CA GLY A 15 -10.19 -8.45 11.20
C GLY A 15 -9.04 -8.58 12.19
N GLU A 16 -9.11 -9.62 13.01
CA GLU A 16 -8.14 -9.89 14.05
C GLU A 16 -6.93 -10.66 13.51
N LEU A 17 -5.94 -9.92 13.02
CA LEU A 17 -4.72 -10.47 12.45
C LEU A 17 -3.64 -10.71 13.53
N TRP A 18 -3.94 -11.59 14.49
CA TRP A 18 -3.06 -11.84 15.65
C TRP A 18 -1.65 -12.31 15.29
N ASP A 19 -1.51 -13.01 14.17
CA ASP A 19 -0.22 -13.52 13.68
C ASP A 19 0.56 -12.53 12.79
N ALA A 20 -0.05 -11.37 12.47
CA ALA A 20 0.57 -10.38 11.60
C ALA A 20 1.08 -9.18 12.41
N SER A 21 2.32 -8.78 12.15
CA SER A 21 2.82 -7.52 12.71
C SER A 21 2.24 -6.32 11.97
N PHE A 22 2.21 -5.15 12.62
CA PHE A 22 1.81 -3.90 11.99
C PHE A 22 2.59 -3.61 10.69
N ARG A 23 3.91 -3.87 10.70
CA ARG A 23 4.78 -3.72 9.53
C ARG A 23 4.37 -4.66 8.39
N ASP A 24 4.05 -5.90 8.72
CA ASP A 24 3.66 -6.91 7.74
C ASP A 24 2.35 -6.54 7.03
N ILE A 25 1.37 -6.05 7.78
CA ILE A 25 0.10 -5.55 7.22
C ILE A 25 0.36 -4.40 6.22
N GLY A 26 1.13 -3.40 6.63
CA GLY A 26 1.44 -2.25 5.78
C GLY A 26 2.24 -2.62 4.52
N ILE A 27 3.22 -3.53 4.65
CA ILE A 27 4.03 -3.99 3.51
C ILE A 27 3.17 -4.79 2.52
N ARG A 28 2.31 -5.69 3.00
CA ARG A 28 1.45 -6.49 2.11
C ARG A 28 0.52 -5.61 1.29
N ALA A 29 -0.20 -4.68 1.93
CA ALA A 29 -1.08 -3.75 1.22
C ALA A 29 -0.30 -2.89 0.21
N GLY A 30 0.86 -2.36 0.61
CA GLY A 30 1.70 -1.53 -0.26
C GLY A 30 2.24 -2.29 -1.48
N LEU A 31 2.77 -3.50 -1.27
CA LEU A 31 3.29 -4.33 -2.36
C LEU A 31 2.19 -4.74 -3.34
N SER A 32 1.01 -5.13 -2.85
CA SER A 32 -0.14 -5.43 -3.73
C SER A 32 -0.56 -4.23 -4.56
N ALA A 33 -0.55 -3.01 -3.99
CA ALA A 33 -0.89 -1.80 -4.74
C ALA A 33 0.14 -1.48 -5.84
N VAL A 34 1.43 -1.72 -5.57
CA VAL A 34 2.52 -1.54 -6.54
C VAL A 34 2.43 -2.56 -7.67
N GLU A 35 2.10 -3.81 -7.34
CA GLU A 35 1.90 -4.90 -8.30
C GLU A 35 0.70 -4.60 -9.22
N ASP A 36 -0.44 -4.20 -8.65
CA ASP A 36 -1.64 -3.82 -9.42
C ASP A 36 -1.38 -2.62 -10.34
N ALA A 37 -0.57 -1.65 -9.88
CA ALA A 37 -0.12 -0.52 -10.68
C ALA A 37 0.85 -0.89 -11.81
N ASN A 38 1.40 -2.11 -11.81
CA ASN A 38 2.40 -2.60 -12.76
C ASN A 38 3.60 -1.63 -12.91
N ILE A 39 4.09 -1.12 -11.78
CA ILE A 39 5.28 -0.26 -11.71
C ILE A 39 6.37 -0.90 -10.85
N SER A 40 7.60 -0.45 -11.02
CA SER A 40 8.71 -0.80 -10.14
C SER A 40 8.79 0.14 -8.92
N ALA A 41 9.29 -0.37 -7.79
CA ALA A 41 9.34 0.39 -6.53
C ALA A 41 10.23 1.64 -6.60
N ASP A 42 11.23 1.68 -7.48
CA ASP A 42 12.08 2.87 -7.72
C ASP A 42 11.33 4.04 -8.37
N LYS A 43 10.10 3.83 -8.87
CA LYS A 43 9.22 4.88 -9.39
C LYS A 43 8.39 5.58 -8.31
N ILE A 44 8.50 5.16 -7.06
CA ILE A 44 7.76 5.74 -5.94
C ILE A 44 8.59 6.88 -5.35
N ASP A 45 8.12 8.11 -5.55
CA ASP A 45 8.81 9.30 -5.03
C ASP A 45 8.55 9.53 -3.54
N ALA A 46 7.34 9.21 -3.07
CA ALA A 46 6.92 9.48 -1.70
C ALA A 46 5.81 8.52 -1.26
N VAL A 47 5.74 8.28 0.05
CA VAL A 47 4.67 7.51 0.70
C VAL A 47 4.03 8.39 1.77
N PHE A 48 2.71 8.46 1.75
CA PHE A 48 1.91 9.16 2.76
C PHE A 48 1.10 8.12 3.54
N VAL A 49 1.23 8.12 4.86
CA VAL A 49 0.66 7.09 5.74
C VAL A 49 -0.30 7.73 6.73
N GLY A 50 -1.51 7.16 6.84
CA GLY A 50 -2.43 7.41 7.93
C GLY A 50 -2.44 6.23 8.90
N ASN A 51 -2.14 6.49 10.17
CA ASN A 51 -2.22 5.49 11.24
C ASN A 51 -2.70 6.16 12.53
N MET A 52 -3.59 5.48 13.26
CA MET A 52 -4.24 5.99 14.49
C MET A 52 -3.79 5.22 15.75
N SER A 53 -2.79 4.35 15.61
CA SER A 53 -2.27 3.50 16.69
C SER A 53 -1.35 4.27 17.63
#